data_AF-A0A661E1V0-F1
#
_entry.id   AF-A0A661E1V0-F1
#
_cell.length_a   1.000
_cell.length_b   1.000
_cell.length_c   1.000
_cell.angle_alpha   90.00
_cell.angle_beta   90.00
_cell.angle_gamma   90.00
#
_symmetry.space_group_name_H-M   'P 1'
#
loop_
_entity.id
_entity.type
_entity.pdbx_description
1 polymer ?
#
loop_
_entity_poly.entity_id
_entity_poly.type
_entity_poly.pdbx_seq_one_letter_code
_entity_poly.pdbx_strand_id
1 'polypeptide(L)'
;MDKADRQFTPLERIFSVITSIRPGEGKSAAILTLQSFLTLLCYSLIRPVKEAIILAQEGAEVRSYATGVQTLLLLVLIPLYSAWYRKKTGSGMIQNLNLFFALNLLIFYVAIISGYQVGIVFYIWVAIFNVMVIAQFWAFTADLYNVKSGQRLFVIIMLGASVGGLVGSRLAVVLFPLIHEHGLILLAMSILLLTLFLSNLAQKRIPAESKRNATRDDVAPQSGIMGGFSLISRDTYLILIATFAVFLNWIGTNGDYIISKFVMLWAEEQVALGSAQSIVSLTGTFYASYIFWINLLSFLLQSCLVSRLFKWIGIRGTILILPIVMAITYGLIFIIPVFSIFKWAKTVEMGTNYSIANTARHALFLPVSREEKYEAKMAIDTFFWRFGDLFSTATVFIGFAFLDFSVTEFVVINFVLSICLLLIAIKIGQFHQQKVIMNVTNEAPIAINPVKDLSVNPGESFVYMIHKQTFHDPDPGDALRFTACLIDGSPIPKWLNFIALECCFSGNPPEEIDLDLELEILITATDYDGLSAETCFKILVQPAAEAS
;
A
#
# COMPACT_ATOMS: atom_id res chain seq x y z
N MET A 1 18.52 -30.55 21.38
CA MET A 1 19.47 -29.50 20.98
C MET A 1 18.77 -28.17 21.09
N ASP A 2 19.18 -27.37 22.07
CA ASP A 2 18.49 -26.16 22.51
C ASP A 2 18.43 -25.04 21.47
N LYS A 3 17.29 -24.35 21.46
CA LYS A 3 16.91 -23.28 20.53
C LYS A 3 17.59 -21.92 20.82
N ALA A 4 18.50 -21.86 21.78
CA ALA A 4 19.07 -20.60 22.28
C ALA A 4 20.33 -20.09 21.55
N ASP A 5 20.98 -20.90 20.69
CA ASP A 5 22.34 -20.58 20.21
C ASP A 5 22.57 -20.70 18.68
N ARG A 6 21.56 -20.41 17.86
CA ARG A 6 21.84 -20.15 16.43
C ARG A 6 22.39 -18.73 16.28
N GLN A 7 23.72 -18.62 16.25
CA GLN A 7 24.39 -17.36 15.91
C GLN A 7 23.88 -16.83 14.57
N PHE A 8 23.48 -15.56 14.55
CA PHE A 8 23.09 -14.88 13.32
C PHE A 8 24.21 -14.97 12.28
N THR A 9 23.82 -15.34 11.05
CA THR A 9 24.69 -15.21 9.89
C THR A 9 25.07 -13.74 9.65
N PRO A 10 26.16 -13.44 8.92
CA PRO A 10 26.53 -12.05 8.62
C PRO A 10 25.40 -11.25 7.96
N LEU A 11 24.62 -11.89 7.09
CA LEU A 11 23.44 -11.28 6.45
C LEU A 11 22.35 -10.93 7.48
N GLU A 12 22.10 -11.81 8.44
CA GLU A 12 21.09 -11.56 9.48
C GLU A 12 21.53 -10.45 10.43
N ARG A 13 22.83 -10.34 10.74
CA ARG A 13 23.37 -9.23 11.53
C ARG A 13 23.19 -7.87 10.85
N ILE A 14 23.33 -7.81 9.53
CA ILE A 14 23.08 -6.57 8.77
C ILE A 14 21.59 -6.23 8.82
N PHE A 15 20.73 -7.21 8.56
CA PHE A 15 19.28 -6.97 8.56
C PHE A 15 18.70 -6.68 9.95
N SER A 16 19.30 -7.21 11.02
CA SER A 16 18.84 -6.97 12.40
C SER A 16 18.91 -5.51 12.83
N VAL A 17 19.72 -4.68 12.16
CA VAL A 17 19.79 -3.23 12.41
C VAL A 17 18.50 -2.52 11.97
N ILE A 18 17.84 -3.05 10.94
CA ILE A 18 16.69 -2.42 10.28
C ILE A 18 15.37 -3.08 10.72
N THR A 19 15.36 -4.40 10.87
CA THR A 19 14.16 -5.15 11.23
C THR A 19 14.46 -6.36 12.11
N SER A 20 13.48 -6.79 12.90
CA SER A 20 13.57 -8.01 13.69
C SER A 20 13.58 -9.24 12.77
N ILE A 21 14.71 -9.94 12.70
CA ILE A 21 14.90 -11.15 11.89
C ILE A 21 15.14 -12.38 12.78
N ARG A 22 14.60 -13.54 12.41
CA ARG A 22 14.86 -14.83 13.10
C ARG A 22 15.96 -15.63 12.40
N PRO A 23 16.68 -16.49 13.12
CA PRO A 23 17.69 -17.37 12.53
C PRO A 23 17.11 -18.24 11.39
N GLY A 24 17.74 -18.20 10.22
CA GLY A 24 17.33 -18.91 9.01
C GLY A 24 16.54 -18.06 8.00
N GLU A 25 15.98 -16.92 8.41
CA GLU A 25 15.19 -16.06 7.51
C GLU A 25 16.08 -15.22 6.57
N GLY A 26 17.36 -15.00 6.92
CA GLY A 26 18.26 -14.07 6.22
C GLY A 26 18.39 -14.30 4.72
N LYS A 27 18.55 -15.56 4.28
CA LYS A 27 18.70 -15.89 2.86
C LYS A 27 17.44 -15.58 2.06
N SER A 28 16.28 -15.98 2.57
CA SER A 28 14.99 -15.73 1.91
C SER A 28 14.68 -14.23 1.81
N ALA A 29 14.92 -13.48 2.90
CA ALA A 29 14.77 -12.04 2.93
C ALA A 29 15.71 -11.34 1.94
N ALA A 30 16.98 -11.76 1.84
CA ALA A 30 17.95 -11.19 0.91
C ALA A 30 17.56 -11.41 -0.55
N ILE A 31 17.10 -12.61 -0.90
CA ILE A 31 16.66 -12.92 -2.28
C ILE A 31 15.45 -12.09 -2.67
N LEU A 32 14.45 -11.98 -1.78
CA LEU A 32 13.25 -11.19 -2.05
C LEU A 32 13.53 -9.68 -2.07
N THR A 33 14.46 -9.21 -1.23
CA THR A 33 14.95 -7.82 -1.29
C THR A 33 15.65 -7.55 -2.63
N LEU A 34 16.50 -8.47 -3.09
CA LEU A 34 17.15 -8.36 -4.41
C LEU A 34 16.13 -8.42 -5.54
N GLN A 35 15.14 -9.31 -5.46
CA GLN A 35 14.07 -9.40 -6.46
C GLN A 35 13.24 -8.13 -6.52
N SER A 36 12.86 -7.57 -5.36
CA SER A 36 12.17 -6.27 -5.26
C SER A 36 13.01 -5.13 -5.86
N PHE A 37 14.32 -5.13 -5.56
CA PHE A 37 15.28 -4.19 -6.12
C PHE A 37 15.35 -4.27 -7.64
N LEU A 38 15.52 -5.47 -8.20
CA LEU A 38 15.60 -5.67 -9.66
C LEU A 38 14.29 -5.35 -10.36
N THR A 39 13.15 -5.63 -9.73
CA THR A 39 11.82 -5.32 -10.27
C THR A 39 11.65 -3.81 -10.43
N LEU A 40 11.95 -3.03 -9.39
CA LEU A 40 11.85 -1.57 -9.46
C LEU A 40 12.95 -0.96 -10.33
N LEU A 41 14.14 -1.54 -10.35
CA LEU A 41 15.22 -1.13 -11.25
C LEU A 41 14.78 -1.27 -12.71
N CYS A 42 14.20 -2.42 -13.09
CA CYS A 42 13.67 -2.68 -14.43
C CYS A 42 12.64 -1.61 -14.84
N TYR A 43 11.65 -1.35 -14.00
CA TYR A 43 10.66 -0.30 -14.28
C TYR A 43 11.30 1.09 -14.40
N SER A 44 12.24 1.44 -13.52
CA SER A 44 12.94 2.72 -13.57
C SER A 44 13.77 2.93 -14.85
N LEU A 45 14.26 1.87 -15.50
CA LEU A 45 14.95 1.96 -16.78
C LEU A 45 13.98 2.21 -17.94
N ILE A 46 12.81 1.57 -17.93
CA ILE A 46 11.82 1.69 -19.01
C ILE A 46 11.02 2.99 -18.90
N ARG A 47 10.84 3.53 -17.70
CA ARG A 47 10.01 4.72 -17.46
C ARG A 47 10.42 5.95 -18.31
N PRO A 48 11.70 6.34 -18.43
CA PRO A 48 12.12 7.40 -19.34
C PRO A 48 11.91 7.04 -20.82
N VAL A 49 12.10 5.77 -21.18
CA VAL A 49 11.97 5.28 -22.56
C VAL A 49 10.53 5.44 -23.05
N LYS A 50 9.53 5.10 -22.22
CA LYS A 50 8.12 5.27 -22.63
C LYS A 50 7.75 6.73 -22.88
N GLU A 51 8.26 7.67 -22.09
CA GLU A 51 7.99 9.11 -22.29
C GLU A 51 8.71 9.61 -23.54
N ALA A 52 9.96 9.20 -23.75
CA ALA A 52 10.74 9.57 -24.93
C ALA A 52 10.09 9.16 -26.26
N ILE A 53 9.66 7.90 -26.35
CA ILE A 53 9.09 7.36 -27.59
C ILE A 53 7.73 8.00 -27.89
N ILE A 54 6.81 8.08 -26.91
CA ILE A 54 5.47 8.64 -27.18
C ILE A 54 5.54 10.13 -27.52
N LEU A 55 6.39 10.90 -26.83
CA LEU A 55 6.48 12.34 -27.07
C LEU A 55 7.10 12.63 -28.43
N ALA A 56 8.15 11.90 -28.81
CA ALA A 56 8.79 12.10 -30.10
C ALA A 56 7.94 11.61 -31.30
N GLN A 57 7.10 10.59 -31.12
CA GLN A 57 6.26 10.06 -32.19
C GLN A 57 4.91 10.80 -32.30
N GLU A 58 4.30 11.17 -31.18
CA GLU A 58 2.89 11.58 -31.12
C GLU A 58 2.66 12.94 -30.43
N GLY A 59 3.65 13.47 -29.72
CA GLY A 59 3.53 14.71 -28.96
C GLY A 59 2.86 14.58 -27.58
N ALA A 60 2.74 15.73 -26.90
CA ALA A 60 2.28 15.78 -25.50
C ALA A 60 0.78 15.55 -25.33
N GLU A 61 -0.05 15.95 -26.30
CA GLU A 61 -1.50 15.77 -26.30
C GLU A 61 -1.86 14.29 -26.36
N VAL A 62 -1.32 13.58 -27.34
CA VAL A 62 -1.56 12.15 -27.50
C VAL A 62 -1.04 11.38 -26.30
N ARG A 63 0.08 11.81 -25.70
CA ARG A 63 0.56 11.27 -24.41
C ARG A 63 -0.46 11.45 -23.27
N SER A 64 -1.19 12.57 -23.23
CA SER A 64 -2.29 12.77 -22.28
C SER A 64 -3.51 11.90 -22.60
N TYR A 65 -3.85 11.71 -23.88
CA TYR A 65 -4.93 10.83 -24.30
C TYR A 65 -4.63 9.36 -23.97
N ALA A 66 -3.40 8.91 -24.22
CA ALA A 66 -2.91 7.59 -23.84
C ALA A 66 -2.98 7.37 -22.31
N THR A 67 -2.80 8.43 -21.52
CA THR A 67 -2.98 8.39 -20.05
C THR A 67 -4.44 8.15 -19.65
N GLY A 68 -5.41 8.70 -20.38
CA GLY A 68 -6.83 8.40 -20.16
C GLY A 68 -7.17 6.97 -20.57
N VAL A 69 -6.68 6.52 -21.74
CA VAL A 69 -6.92 5.17 -22.26
C VAL A 69 -6.34 4.10 -21.34
N GLN A 70 -5.07 4.23 -20.89
CA GLN A 70 -4.48 3.28 -19.94
C GLN A 70 -5.29 3.21 -18.64
N THR A 71 -5.86 4.33 -18.19
CA THR A 71 -6.65 4.38 -16.96
C THR A 71 -7.96 3.62 -17.11
N LEU A 72 -8.68 3.80 -18.22
CA LEU A 72 -9.88 3.03 -18.53
C LEU A 72 -9.56 1.53 -18.63
N LEU A 73 -8.44 1.18 -19.28
CA LEU A 73 -8.00 -0.22 -19.36
C LEU A 73 -7.67 -0.79 -17.99
N LEU A 74 -6.97 -0.06 -17.12
CA LEU A 74 -6.63 -0.52 -15.77
C LEU A 74 -7.87 -0.72 -14.88
N LEU A 75 -8.90 0.13 -15.01
CA LEU A 75 -10.17 -0.04 -14.30
C LEU A 75 -10.87 -1.36 -14.64
N VAL A 76 -10.66 -1.89 -15.85
CA VAL A 76 -11.19 -3.20 -16.28
C VAL A 76 -10.21 -4.34 -15.98
N LEU A 77 -8.93 -4.15 -16.27
CA LEU A 77 -7.90 -5.19 -16.15
C LEU A 77 -7.63 -5.58 -14.69
N ILE A 78 -7.63 -4.62 -13.74
CA ILE A 78 -7.35 -4.92 -12.33
C ILE A 78 -8.40 -5.88 -11.73
N PRO A 79 -9.72 -5.64 -11.85
CA PRO A 79 -10.74 -6.59 -11.40
C PRO A 79 -10.63 -7.96 -12.08
N LEU A 80 -10.44 -7.99 -13.41
CA LEU A 80 -10.29 -9.24 -14.18
C LEU A 80 -9.07 -10.04 -13.70
N TYR A 81 -7.95 -9.35 -13.49
CA TYR A 81 -6.75 -9.96 -12.95
C TYR A 81 -6.97 -10.52 -11.56
N SER A 82 -7.62 -9.76 -10.67
CA SER A 82 -7.92 -10.22 -9.31
C SER A 82 -8.80 -11.48 -9.31
N ALA A 83 -9.78 -11.55 -10.23
CA ALA A 83 -10.66 -12.69 -10.39
C ALA A 83 -9.92 -13.92 -10.94
N TRP A 84 -8.97 -13.72 -11.85
CA TRP A 84 -8.12 -14.77 -12.36
C TRP A 84 -7.11 -15.26 -11.31
N TYR A 85 -6.50 -14.35 -10.55
CA TYR A 85 -5.56 -14.66 -9.46
C TYR A 85 -6.17 -15.58 -8.42
N ARG A 86 -7.41 -15.30 -7.98
CA ARG A 86 -8.14 -16.14 -7.00
C ARG A 86 -8.31 -17.59 -7.44
N LYS A 87 -8.28 -17.88 -8.74
CA LYS A 87 -8.45 -19.24 -9.28
C LYS A 87 -7.15 -20.04 -9.37
N LYS A 88 -5.98 -19.41 -9.25
CA LYS A 88 -4.68 -20.08 -9.34
C LYS A 88 -3.92 -20.00 -8.04
N THR A 89 -3.68 -21.15 -7.42
CA THR A 89 -2.78 -21.29 -6.27
C THR A 89 -1.39 -21.72 -6.76
N GLY A 90 -0.36 -20.88 -6.63
CA GLY A 90 1.03 -21.31 -6.82
C GLY A 90 2.02 -20.26 -7.33
N SER A 91 3.31 -20.52 -7.08
CA SER A 91 4.45 -19.66 -7.42
C SER A 91 4.76 -19.55 -8.92
N GLY A 92 4.20 -20.42 -9.77
CA GLY A 92 4.39 -20.35 -11.22
C GLY A 92 3.75 -19.11 -11.86
N MET A 93 2.82 -18.47 -11.16
CA MET A 93 2.10 -17.29 -11.64
C MET A 93 3.02 -16.09 -11.90
N ILE A 94 3.86 -15.73 -10.92
CA ILE A 94 4.80 -14.61 -11.07
C ILE A 94 5.81 -14.87 -12.19
N GLN A 95 6.23 -16.13 -12.37
CA GLN A 95 7.18 -16.52 -13.41
C GLN A 95 6.56 -16.37 -14.79
N ASN A 96 5.35 -16.91 -15.00
CA ASN A 96 4.65 -16.79 -16.27
C ASN A 96 4.36 -15.34 -16.64
N LEU A 97 3.98 -14.51 -15.65
CA LEU A 97 3.71 -13.09 -15.87
C LEU A 97 4.98 -12.33 -16.23
N ASN A 98 6.08 -12.55 -15.49
CA ASN A 98 7.37 -11.90 -15.80
C ASN A 98 7.92 -12.37 -17.15
N LEU A 99 7.76 -13.65 -17.51
CA LEU A 99 8.13 -14.15 -18.84
C LEU A 99 7.31 -13.48 -19.94
N PHE A 100 5.99 -13.39 -19.76
CA PHE A 100 5.10 -12.70 -20.69
C PHE A 100 5.56 -11.27 -20.92
N PHE A 101 5.83 -10.51 -19.85
CA PHE A 101 6.29 -9.13 -20.01
C PHE A 101 7.70 -9.03 -20.61
N ALA A 102 8.61 -9.97 -20.32
CA ALA A 102 9.94 -10.02 -20.93
C ALA A 102 9.86 -10.28 -22.44
N LEU A 103 9.00 -11.22 -22.89
CA LEU A 103 8.80 -11.50 -24.30
C LEU A 103 8.18 -10.31 -25.05
N ASN A 104 7.25 -9.58 -24.41
CA ASN A 104 6.72 -8.35 -25.00
C ASN A 104 7.80 -7.27 -25.16
N LEU A 105 8.73 -7.11 -24.20
CA LEU A 105 9.88 -6.19 -24.38
C LEU A 105 10.73 -6.56 -25.59
N LEU A 106 10.92 -7.85 -25.86
CA LEU A 106 11.60 -8.31 -27.07
C LEU A 106 10.82 -7.92 -28.34
N ILE A 107 9.50 -8.07 -28.34
CA ILE A 107 8.63 -7.66 -29.47
C ILE A 107 8.75 -6.15 -29.70
N PHE A 108 8.67 -5.33 -28.65
CA PHE A 108 8.84 -3.88 -28.78
C PHE A 108 10.23 -3.50 -29.27
N TYR A 109 11.28 -4.16 -28.78
CA TYR A 109 12.63 -3.96 -29.28
C TYR A 109 12.71 -4.21 -30.78
N VAL A 110 12.23 -5.36 -31.26
CA VAL A 110 12.22 -5.72 -32.69
C VAL A 110 11.39 -4.72 -33.51
N ALA A 111 10.22 -4.30 -33.01
CA ALA A 111 9.37 -3.34 -33.68
C ALA A 111 10.05 -1.96 -33.82
N ILE A 112 10.71 -1.48 -32.76
CA ILE A 112 11.41 -0.18 -32.75
C ILE A 112 12.58 -0.17 -33.72
N ILE A 113 13.43 -1.21 -33.70
CA ILE A 113 14.57 -1.28 -34.64
C ILE A 113 14.13 -1.47 -36.10
N SER A 114 12.92 -2.01 -36.31
CA SER A 114 12.32 -2.16 -37.63
C SER A 114 11.60 -0.89 -38.12
N GLY A 115 11.61 0.19 -37.32
CA GLY A 115 11.02 1.48 -37.70
C GLY A 115 9.50 1.59 -37.50
N TYR A 116 8.86 0.64 -36.79
CA TYR A 116 7.43 0.76 -36.49
C TYR A 116 7.17 1.82 -35.40
N GLN A 117 6.11 2.60 -35.58
CA GLN A 117 5.61 3.52 -34.57
C GLN A 117 4.84 2.74 -33.50
N VAL A 118 5.41 2.67 -32.30
CA VAL A 118 4.86 1.91 -31.17
C VAL A 118 4.52 2.80 -29.98
N GLY A 119 4.69 4.12 -30.08
CA GLY A 119 4.63 5.06 -28.95
C GLY A 119 3.39 4.92 -28.07
N ILE A 120 2.20 4.94 -28.67
CA ILE A 120 0.93 4.80 -27.93
C ILE A 120 0.84 3.44 -27.24
N VAL A 121 1.06 2.36 -27.99
CA VAL A 121 0.91 0.98 -27.50
C VAL A 121 1.94 0.68 -26.40
N PHE A 122 3.19 1.09 -26.61
CA PHE A 122 4.28 0.91 -25.66
C PHE A 122 4.02 1.71 -24.37
N TYR A 123 3.54 2.96 -24.47
CA TYR A 123 3.22 3.77 -23.29
C TYR A 123 2.17 3.12 -22.40
N ILE A 124 1.04 2.71 -23.01
CA ILE A 124 -0.07 2.04 -22.31
C ILE A 124 0.41 0.71 -21.72
N TRP A 125 1.17 -0.07 -22.50
CA TRP A 125 1.70 -1.35 -22.06
C TRP A 125 2.65 -1.20 -20.86
N VAL A 126 3.55 -0.21 -20.85
CA VAL A 126 4.48 0.01 -19.73
C VAL A 126 3.72 0.39 -18.45
N ALA A 127 2.63 1.14 -18.56
CA ALA A 127 1.80 1.46 -17.40
C ALA A 127 1.09 0.22 -16.82
N ILE A 128 0.57 -0.65 -17.69
CA ILE A 128 -0.01 -1.94 -17.27
C ILE A 128 1.07 -2.84 -16.66
N PHE A 129 2.23 -2.95 -17.30
CA PHE A 129 3.40 -3.67 -16.79
C PHE A 129 3.75 -3.25 -15.36
N ASN A 130 3.86 -1.94 -15.11
CA ASN A 130 4.21 -1.40 -13.80
C ASN A 130 3.22 -1.83 -12.71
N VAL A 131 1.92 -1.66 -12.95
CA VAL A 131 0.88 -2.03 -11.97
C VAL A 131 0.88 -3.53 -11.71
N MET A 132 0.94 -4.34 -12.77
CA MET A 132 0.78 -5.78 -12.70
C MET A 132 1.97 -6.49 -12.08
N VAL A 133 3.21 -6.12 -12.47
CA VAL A 133 4.42 -6.76 -11.95
C VAL A 133 4.63 -6.41 -10.47
N ILE A 134 4.37 -5.17 -10.06
CA ILE A 134 4.46 -4.77 -8.65
C ILE A 134 3.40 -5.49 -7.82
N ALA A 135 2.13 -5.48 -8.26
CA ALA A 135 1.06 -6.18 -7.55
C ALA A 135 1.35 -7.68 -7.41
N GLN A 136 1.86 -8.31 -8.48
CA GLN A 136 2.20 -9.72 -8.46
C GLN A 136 3.40 -10.05 -7.57
N PHE A 137 4.39 -9.17 -7.49
CA PHE A 137 5.50 -9.34 -6.56
C PHE A 137 5.02 -9.35 -5.09
N TRP A 138 4.13 -8.43 -4.73
CA TRP A 138 3.58 -8.37 -3.38
C TRP A 138 2.66 -9.55 -3.07
N ALA A 139 1.81 -9.95 -4.02
CA ALA A 139 0.95 -11.12 -3.87
C ALA A 139 1.79 -12.39 -3.69
N PHE A 140 2.82 -12.59 -4.51
CA PHE A 140 3.77 -13.68 -4.37
C PHE A 140 4.47 -13.68 -3.00
N THR A 141 4.95 -12.52 -2.53
CA THR A 141 5.65 -12.42 -1.24
C THR A 141 4.71 -12.69 -0.06
N ALA A 142 3.45 -12.24 -0.13
CA ALA A 142 2.42 -12.52 0.86
C ALA A 142 2.02 -14.00 0.91
N ASP A 143 2.05 -14.70 -0.22
CA ASP A 143 1.79 -16.14 -0.28
C ASP A 143 2.94 -16.99 0.29
N LEU A 144 4.14 -16.42 0.38
CA LEU A 144 5.34 -17.11 0.86
C LEU A 144 5.47 -17.12 2.39
N TYR A 145 5.14 -16.01 3.06
CA TYR A 145 5.33 -15.84 4.50
C TYR A 145 4.02 -15.89 5.29
N ASN A 146 4.07 -16.42 6.51
CA ASN A 146 2.99 -16.19 7.47
C ASN A 146 2.95 -14.74 7.94
N VAL A 147 1.83 -14.35 8.55
CA VAL A 147 1.55 -12.97 8.99
C VAL A 147 2.67 -12.40 9.88
N LYS A 148 3.15 -13.17 10.88
CA LYS A 148 4.17 -12.72 11.83
C LYS A 148 5.54 -12.50 11.19
N SER A 149 5.95 -13.37 10.28
CA SER A 149 7.20 -13.17 9.52
C SER A 149 7.05 -12.02 8.51
N GLY A 150 5.92 -11.93 7.81
CA GLY A 150 5.63 -10.88 6.83
C GLY A 150 5.70 -9.47 7.43
N GLN A 151 5.04 -9.23 8.59
CA GLN A 151 5.02 -7.93 9.28
C GLN A 151 6.42 -7.37 9.56
N ARG A 152 7.41 -8.23 9.80
CA ARG A 152 8.79 -7.82 10.08
C ARG A 152 9.63 -7.73 8.80
N LEU A 153 9.57 -8.75 7.96
CA LEU A 153 10.44 -8.88 6.79
C LEU A 153 10.03 -7.97 5.62
N PHE A 154 8.76 -7.55 5.53
CA PHE A 154 8.31 -6.70 4.42
C PHE A 154 8.98 -5.32 4.45
N VAL A 155 9.40 -4.83 5.62
CA VAL A 155 10.12 -3.57 5.76
C VAL A 155 11.45 -3.61 5.00
N ILE A 156 12.25 -4.67 5.17
CA ILE A 156 13.54 -4.79 4.47
C ILE A 156 13.35 -5.08 2.97
N ILE A 157 12.34 -5.87 2.60
CA ILE A 157 12.00 -6.13 1.20
C ILE A 157 11.60 -4.83 0.48
N MET A 158 10.79 -3.99 1.14
CA MET A 158 10.38 -2.68 0.61
C MET A 158 11.56 -1.72 0.43
N LEU A 159 12.57 -1.75 1.31
CA LEU A 159 13.80 -0.98 1.10
C LEU A 159 14.50 -1.37 -0.20
N GLY A 160 14.47 -2.66 -0.57
CA GLY A 160 14.95 -3.13 -1.86
C GLY A 160 14.28 -2.41 -3.03
N ALA A 161 12.94 -2.29 -3.04
CA ALA A 161 12.20 -1.55 -4.05
C ALA A 161 12.65 -0.07 -4.13
N SER A 162 12.72 0.63 -3.01
CA SER A 162 13.09 2.05 -2.97
C SER A 162 14.50 2.30 -3.50
N VAL A 163 15.47 1.48 -3.08
CA VAL A 163 16.86 1.58 -3.56
C VAL A 163 16.95 1.18 -5.03
N GLY A 164 16.21 0.17 -5.46
CA GLY A 164 16.14 -0.26 -6.86
C GLY A 164 15.59 0.83 -7.78
N GLY A 165 14.55 1.54 -7.33
CA GLY A 165 14.00 2.68 -8.04
C GLY A 165 15.02 3.80 -8.23
N LEU A 166 15.77 4.15 -7.17
CA LEU A 166 16.81 5.18 -7.18
C LEU A 166 18.00 4.78 -8.07
N VAL A 167 18.57 3.59 -7.86
CA VAL A 167 19.69 3.07 -8.65
C VAL A 167 19.30 2.91 -10.12
N GLY A 168 18.12 2.36 -10.41
CA GLY A 168 17.61 2.22 -11.78
C GLY A 168 17.46 3.57 -12.49
N SER A 169 16.95 4.59 -11.80
CA SER A 169 16.87 5.93 -12.37
C SER A 169 18.24 6.56 -12.63
N ARG A 170 19.23 6.32 -11.74
CA ARG A 170 20.62 6.76 -11.98
C ARG A 170 21.27 6.03 -13.15
N LEU A 171 21.05 4.72 -13.26
CA LEU A 171 21.51 3.92 -14.40
C LEU A 171 20.89 4.42 -15.70
N ALA A 172 19.60 4.77 -15.70
CA ALA A 172 18.96 5.38 -16.87
C ALA A 172 19.67 6.69 -17.28
N VAL A 173 20.02 7.58 -16.33
CA VAL A 173 20.77 8.81 -16.65
C VAL A 173 22.09 8.53 -17.34
N VAL A 174 22.82 7.51 -16.89
CA VAL A 174 24.15 7.18 -17.42
C VAL A 174 24.05 6.43 -18.75
N LEU A 175 23.10 5.52 -18.87
CA LEU A 175 23.02 4.59 -19.99
C LEU A 175 22.17 5.12 -21.15
N PHE A 176 21.16 5.96 -20.92
CA PHE A 176 20.30 6.47 -21.99
C PHE A 176 21.11 7.14 -23.13
N PRO A 177 22.10 8.01 -22.84
CA PRO A 177 22.91 8.62 -23.89
C PRO A 177 23.86 7.65 -24.61
N LEU A 178 24.13 6.48 -24.02
CA LEU A 178 25.13 5.52 -24.50
C LEU A 178 24.54 4.39 -25.33
N ILE A 179 23.40 3.84 -24.88
CA ILE A 179 22.75 2.67 -25.49
C ILE A 179 21.35 2.98 -26.02
N HIS A 180 20.91 4.23 -25.90
CA HIS A 180 19.61 4.73 -26.36
C HIS A 180 18.40 3.94 -25.82
N GLU A 181 17.21 4.24 -26.32
CA GLU A 181 15.95 3.62 -25.91
C GLU A 181 15.94 2.09 -26.10
N HIS A 182 16.50 1.61 -27.21
CA HIS A 182 16.46 0.19 -27.58
C HIS A 182 17.39 -0.65 -26.70
N GLY A 183 18.57 -0.15 -26.33
CA GLY A 183 19.48 -0.83 -25.42
C GLY A 183 18.93 -0.92 -24.00
N LEU A 184 18.24 0.14 -23.54
CA LEU A 184 17.57 0.12 -22.23
C LEU A 184 16.43 -0.90 -22.16
N ILE A 185 15.68 -1.08 -23.25
CA ILE A 185 14.63 -2.12 -23.35
C ILE A 185 15.25 -3.52 -23.20
N LEU A 186 16.36 -3.81 -23.88
CA LEU A 186 17.06 -5.10 -23.76
C LEU A 186 17.66 -5.32 -22.36
N LEU A 187 18.21 -4.27 -21.74
CA LEU A 187 18.70 -4.35 -20.38
C LEU A 187 17.57 -4.65 -19.40
N ALA A 188 16.44 -3.97 -19.53
CA ALA A 188 15.26 -4.20 -18.70
C ALA A 188 14.69 -5.62 -18.89
N MET A 189 14.65 -6.12 -20.12
CA MET A 189 14.29 -7.51 -20.42
C MET A 189 15.21 -8.49 -19.71
N SER A 190 16.53 -8.29 -19.80
CA SER A 190 17.54 -9.15 -19.17
C SER A 190 17.40 -9.18 -17.65
N ILE A 191 17.13 -8.03 -17.04
CA ILE A 191 16.88 -7.90 -15.60
C ILE A 191 15.58 -8.60 -15.21
N LEU A 192 14.52 -8.44 -16.00
CA LEU A 192 13.25 -9.12 -15.76
C LEU A 192 13.42 -10.64 -15.85
N LEU A 193 14.19 -11.14 -16.82
CA LEU A 193 14.52 -12.57 -16.93
C LEU A 193 15.25 -13.11 -15.69
N LEU A 194 16.17 -12.32 -15.12
CA LEU A 194 16.86 -12.67 -13.87
C LEU A 194 15.89 -12.83 -12.68
N THR A 195 14.80 -12.05 -12.63
CA THR A 195 13.80 -12.16 -11.55
C THR A 195 13.06 -13.51 -11.52
N LEU A 196 12.95 -14.21 -12.66
CA LEU A 196 12.33 -15.53 -12.72
C LEU A 196 13.13 -16.56 -11.90
N PHE A 197 14.46 -16.49 -11.99
CA PHE A 197 15.34 -17.37 -11.23
C PHE A 197 15.25 -17.09 -9.73
N LEU A 198 15.21 -15.81 -9.34
CA LEU A 198 15.10 -15.41 -7.93
C LEU A 198 13.77 -15.87 -7.30
N SER A 199 12.67 -15.86 -8.06
CA SER A 199 11.37 -16.34 -7.59
C SER A 199 11.44 -17.82 -7.15
N ASN A 200 12.06 -18.66 -7.97
CA ASN A 200 12.28 -20.08 -7.65
C ASN A 200 13.23 -20.27 -6.46
N LEU A 201 14.29 -19.47 -6.38
CA LEU A 201 15.26 -19.57 -5.30
C LEU A 201 14.66 -19.12 -3.97
N ALA A 202 13.87 -18.05 -3.94
CA ALA A 202 13.19 -17.55 -2.75
C ALA A 202 12.31 -18.62 -2.12
N GLN A 203 11.45 -19.27 -2.93
CA GLN A 203 10.53 -20.30 -2.46
C GLN A 203 11.25 -21.48 -1.76
N LYS A 204 12.41 -21.89 -2.29
CA LYS A 204 13.21 -22.99 -1.74
C LYS A 204 13.95 -22.63 -0.44
N ARG A 205 14.12 -21.35 -0.14
CA ARG A 205 14.97 -20.87 0.97
C ARG A 205 14.20 -20.37 2.19
N ILE A 206 12.86 -20.39 2.16
CA ILE A 206 12.05 -19.97 3.30
C ILE A 206 12.02 -21.08 4.35
N PRO A 207 12.35 -20.77 5.63
CA PRO A 207 12.24 -21.71 6.74
C PRO A 207 10.81 -22.21 6.94
N ALA A 208 10.64 -23.47 7.34
CA ALA A 208 9.31 -24.06 7.58
C ALA A 208 8.46 -23.24 8.57
N GLU A 209 9.08 -22.71 9.64
CA GLU A 209 8.41 -21.90 10.67
C GLU A 209 7.91 -20.54 10.15
N SER A 210 8.48 -20.04 9.05
CA SER A 210 8.13 -18.74 8.46
C SER A 210 7.16 -18.87 7.28
N LYS A 211 6.89 -20.09 6.79
CA LYS A 211 5.96 -20.33 5.67
C LYS A 211 4.51 -20.06 6.07
N ARG A 212 3.70 -19.61 5.09
CA ARG A 212 2.25 -19.50 5.25
C ARG A 212 1.64 -20.90 5.43
N ASN A 213 0.80 -21.07 6.45
CA ASN A 213 0.00 -22.28 6.66
C ASN A 213 -1.35 -22.12 5.96
N ALA A 214 -1.67 -23.01 5.03
CA ALA A 214 -2.86 -22.91 4.18
C ALA A 214 -4.21 -23.16 4.88
N THR A 215 -4.25 -23.32 6.21
CA THR A 215 -5.41 -23.89 6.92
C THR A 215 -6.15 -22.94 7.87
N ARG A 216 -5.74 -21.68 8.07
CA ARG A 216 -6.34 -20.82 9.12
C ARG A 216 -6.77 -19.39 8.76
N ASP A 217 -6.35 -18.81 7.64
CA ASP A 217 -6.49 -17.35 7.41
C ASP A 217 -7.36 -16.94 6.20
N ASP A 218 -8.08 -17.87 5.56
CA ASP A 218 -8.82 -17.60 4.31
C ASP A 218 -10.25 -17.05 4.53
N VAL A 219 -10.47 -16.22 5.56
CA VAL A 219 -11.68 -15.39 5.60
C VAL A 219 -11.43 -14.20 4.69
N ALA A 220 -11.79 -14.34 3.42
CA ALA A 220 -11.84 -13.21 2.50
C ALA A 220 -12.75 -12.12 3.09
N PRO A 221 -12.37 -10.82 3.02
CA PRO A 221 -13.28 -9.74 3.39
C PRO A 221 -14.60 -9.89 2.61
N GLN A 222 -15.72 -9.89 3.32
CA GLN A 222 -17.06 -10.14 2.76
C GLN A 222 -17.59 -8.97 1.91
N SER A 223 -16.92 -7.82 1.89
CA SER A 223 -17.41 -6.59 1.29
C SER A 223 -16.54 -6.14 0.11
N GLY A 224 -17.19 -6.05 -1.05
CA GLY A 224 -16.55 -5.66 -2.30
C GLY A 224 -16.45 -4.14 -2.46
N ILE A 225 -15.77 -3.73 -3.53
CA ILE A 225 -15.53 -2.32 -3.93
C ILE A 225 -16.80 -1.45 -3.87
N MET A 226 -17.99 -2.02 -4.11
CA MET A 226 -19.28 -1.31 -4.02
C MET A 226 -19.63 -0.83 -2.61
N GLY A 227 -19.25 -1.56 -1.55
CA GLY A 227 -19.45 -1.13 -0.16
C GLY A 227 -18.65 0.14 0.15
N GLY A 228 -17.42 0.21 -0.36
CA GLY A 228 -16.58 1.41 -0.28
C GLY A 228 -17.22 2.67 -0.88
N PHE A 229 -17.92 2.56 -2.01
CA PHE A 229 -18.65 3.70 -2.60
C PHE A 229 -19.81 4.17 -1.72
N SER A 230 -20.57 3.22 -1.15
CA SER A 230 -21.67 3.54 -0.22
C SER A 230 -21.15 4.26 1.02
N LEU A 231 -20.05 3.76 1.63
CA LEU A 231 -19.42 4.38 2.79
C LEU A 231 -18.94 5.81 2.49
N ILE A 232 -18.25 6.00 1.36
CA ILE A 232 -17.78 7.34 0.94
C ILE A 232 -18.96 8.29 0.77
N SER A 233 -20.06 7.86 0.16
CA SER A 233 -21.21 8.75 -0.09
C SER A 233 -21.92 9.25 1.17
N ARG A 234 -21.72 8.59 2.31
CA ARG A 234 -22.42 8.89 3.58
C ARG A 234 -21.58 9.71 4.56
N ASP A 235 -20.25 9.62 4.49
CA ASP A 235 -19.35 10.34 5.41
C ASP A 235 -18.67 11.53 4.70
N THR A 236 -18.95 12.75 5.18
CA THR A 236 -18.36 13.99 4.65
C THR A 236 -16.84 13.99 4.69
N TYR A 237 -16.23 13.38 5.72
CA TYR A 237 -14.78 13.26 5.83
C TYR A 237 -14.21 12.37 4.71
N LEU A 238 -14.85 11.23 4.42
CA LEU A 238 -14.44 10.35 3.34
C LEU A 238 -14.65 10.98 1.97
N ILE A 239 -15.73 11.74 1.76
CA ILE A 239 -15.95 12.53 0.53
C ILE A 239 -14.80 13.53 0.33
N LEU A 240 -14.38 14.23 1.39
CA LEU A 240 -13.28 15.18 1.30
C LEU A 240 -11.97 14.50 0.93
N ILE A 241 -11.65 13.33 1.52
CA ILE A 241 -10.45 12.56 1.17
C ILE A 241 -10.52 12.07 -0.29
N ALA A 242 -11.67 11.55 -0.72
CA ALA A 242 -11.89 11.10 -2.09
C ALA A 242 -11.73 12.25 -3.09
N THR A 243 -12.33 13.41 -2.80
CA THR A 243 -12.20 14.63 -3.61
C THR A 243 -10.77 15.15 -3.65
N PHE A 244 -10.07 15.12 -2.51
CA PHE A 244 -8.65 15.46 -2.44
C PHE A 244 -7.81 14.55 -3.32
N ALA A 245 -8.05 13.23 -3.32
CA ALA A 245 -7.36 12.28 -4.19
C ALA A 245 -7.60 12.57 -5.69
N VAL A 246 -8.85 12.88 -6.07
CA VAL A 246 -9.20 13.26 -7.46
C VAL A 246 -8.45 14.52 -7.88
N PHE A 247 -8.56 15.61 -7.11
CA PHE A 247 -7.93 16.89 -7.43
C PHE A 247 -6.41 16.76 -7.45
N LEU A 248 -5.85 16.04 -6.48
CA LEU A 248 -4.41 15.84 -6.38
C LEU A 248 -3.87 15.14 -7.62
N ASN A 249 -4.52 14.06 -8.05
CA ASN A 249 -4.10 13.35 -9.25
C ASN A 249 -4.38 14.15 -10.53
N TRP A 250 -5.49 14.89 -10.61
CA TRP A 250 -5.80 15.77 -11.73
C TRP A 250 -4.72 16.85 -11.94
N ILE A 251 -4.36 17.58 -10.88
CA ILE A 251 -3.29 18.59 -10.92
C ILE A 251 -1.96 17.94 -11.30
N GLY A 252 -1.66 16.79 -10.69
CA GLY A 252 -0.45 16.01 -10.96
C GLY A 252 -0.30 15.68 -12.44
N THR A 253 -1.33 15.05 -13.02
CA THR A 253 -1.37 14.59 -14.41
C THR A 253 -1.43 15.75 -15.42
N ASN A 254 -2.14 16.84 -15.10
CA ASN A 254 -2.07 18.06 -15.92
C ASN A 254 -0.66 18.67 -15.89
N GLY A 255 -0.01 18.71 -14.73
CA GLY A 255 1.35 19.21 -14.64
C GLY A 255 2.35 18.33 -15.40
N ASP A 256 2.10 17.03 -15.50
CA ASP A 256 2.86 16.11 -16.37
C ASP A 256 2.66 16.43 -17.86
N TYR A 257 1.45 16.84 -18.27
CA TYR A 257 1.21 17.34 -19.63
C TYR A 257 1.97 18.66 -19.88
N ILE A 258 1.87 19.62 -18.96
CA ILE A 258 2.58 20.92 -19.08
C ILE A 258 4.08 20.69 -19.21
N ILE A 259 4.70 19.83 -18.38
CA ILE A 259 6.14 19.60 -18.46
C ILE A 259 6.51 18.89 -19.76
N SER A 260 5.68 17.95 -20.22
CA SER A 260 5.86 17.28 -21.51
C SER A 260 5.85 18.27 -22.68
N LYS A 261 4.97 19.29 -22.62
CA LYS A 261 4.93 20.38 -23.60
C LYS A 261 6.21 21.21 -23.60
N PHE A 262 6.68 21.65 -22.44
CA PHE A 262 7.95 22.38 -22.35
C PHE A 262 9.14 21.54 -22.85
N VAL A 263 9.17 20.24 -22.54
CA VAL A 263 10.23 19.33 -23.00
C VAL A 263 10.22 19.20 -24.53
N MET A 264 9.03 19.06 -25.14
CA MET A 264 8.91 18.97 -26.60
C MET A 264 9.37 20.26 -27.28
N LEU A 265 8.90 21.42 -26.82
CA LEU A 265 9.33 22.71 -27.36
C LEU A 265 10.85 22.90 -27.28
N TRP A 266 11.44 22.55 -26.13
CA TRP A 266 12.89 22.59 -25.94
C TRP A 266 13.63 21.60 -26.86
N ALA A 267 13.13 20.37 -26.99
CA ALA A 267 13.78 19.35 -27.81
C ALA A 267 13.73 19.69 -29.30
N GLU A 268 12.60 20.20 -29.78
CA GLU A 268 12.41 20.67 -31.16
C GLU A 268 13.34 21.85 -31.47
N GLU A 269 13.44 22.82 -30.56
CA GLU A 269 14.36 23.96 -30.70
C GLU A 269 15.82 23.49 -30.83
N GLN A 270 16.25 22.56 -29.98
CA GLN A 270 17.63 22.05 -30.00
C GLN A 270 17.97 21.29 -31.28
N VAL A 271 17.01 20.55 -31.83
CA VAL A 271 17.18 19.87 -33.12
C VAL A 271 17.18 20.88 -34.27
N ALA A 272 16.32 21.89 -34.23
CA ALA A 272 16.27 22.97 -35.23
C ALA A 272 17.58 23.77 -35.28
N LEU A 273 18.23 23.98 -34.12
CA LEU A 273 19.54 24.62 -34.01
C LEU A 273 20.71 23.72 -34.46
N GLY A 274 20.46 22.47 -34.84
CA GLY A 274 21.48 21.49 -35.22
C GLY A 274 22.34 20.99 -34.05
N SER A 275 21.98 21.33 -32.81
CA SER A 275 22.71 20.96 -31.60
C SER A 275 22.50 19.49 -31.19
N ALA A 276 21.46 18.85 -31.73
CA ALA A 276 21.12 17.45 -31.49
C ALA A 276 20.45 16.83 -32.72
N GLN A 277 20.58 15.50 -32.86
CA GLN A 277 20.04 14.77 -34.01
C GLN A 277 18.69 14.07 -33.74
N SER A 278 18.29 13.90 -32.46
CA SER A 278 17.12 13.09 -32.11
C SER A 278 16.33 13.66 -30.94
N ILE A 279 15.04 13.93 -31.19
CA ILE A 279 14.05 14.32 -30.17
C ILE A 279 13.89 13.22 -29.12
N VAL A 280 13.88 11.94 -29.54
CA VAL A 280 13.78 10.78 -28.64
C VAL A 280 14.93 10.79 -27.64
N SER A 281 16.17 10.98 -28.12
CA SER A 281 17.36 10.96 -27.26
C SER A 281 17.38 12.12 -26.25
N LEU A 282 17.02 13.33 -26.68
CA LEU A 282 16.94 14.50 -25.79
C LEU A 282 15.87 14.32 -24.72
N THR A 283 14.67 13.91 -25.14
CA THR A 283 13.52 13.70 -24.25
C THR A 283 13.82 12.61 -23.24
N GLY A 284 14.38 11.47 -23.69
CA GLY A 284 14.74 10.37 -22.81
C GLY A 284 15.83 10.72 -21.79
N THR A 285 16.85 11.46 -22.22
CA THR A 285 17.89 11.99 -21.32
C THR A 285 17.30 12.93 -20.28
N PHE A 286 16.37 13.81 -20.70
CA PHE A 286 15.64 14.68 -19.78
C PHE A 286 14.85 13.88 -18.75
N TYR A 287 13.99 12.95 -19.18
CA TYR A 287 13.13 12.19 -18.25
C TYR A 287 13.94 11.28 -17.34
N ALA A 288 15.04 10.70 -17.81
CA ALA A 288 15.96 9.92 -16.96
C ALA A 288 16.52 10.79 -15.82
N SER A 289 16.99 12.00 -16.14
CA SER A 289 17.51 12.95 -15.16
C SER A 289 16.42 13.45 -14.22
N TYR A 290 15.27 13.84 -14.77
CA TYR A 290 14.12 14.36 -14.03
C TYR A 290 13.60 13.33 -13.02
N ILE A 291 13.39 12.08 -13.44
CA ILE A 291 12.93 10.99 -12.56
C ILE A 291 13.98 10.68 -11.47
N PHE A 292 15.27 10.72 -11.79
CA PHE A 292 16.32 10.52 -10.78
C PHE A 292 16.23 11.55 -9.64
N TRP A 293 16.10 12.84 -9.98
CA TRP A 293 16.00 13.89 -8.96
C TRP A 293 14.71 13.80 -8.14
N ILE A 294 13.59 13.42 -8.76
CA ILE A 294 12.34 13.14 -8.03
C ILE A 294 12.55 12.01 -7.02
N ASN A 295 13.14 10.88 -7.45
CA ASN A 295 13.36 9.72 -6.59
C ASN A 295 14.33 10.04 -5.46
N LEU A 296 15.42 10.77 -5.74
CA LEU A 296 16.38 11.18 -4.74
C LEU A 296 15.74 12.10 -3.69
N LEU A 297 15.01 13.12 -4.13
CA LEU A 297 14.33 14.05 -3.23
C LEU A 297 13.27 13.32 -2.39
N SER A 298 12.45 12.47 -3.02
CA SER A 298 11.44 11.66 -2.31
C SER A 298 12.09 10.79 -1.23
N PHE A 299 13.20 10.11 -1.55
CA PHE A 299 13.94 9.28 -0.61
C PHE A 299 14.48 10.09 0.58
N LEU A 300 15.10 11.25 0.32
CA LEU A 300 15.62 12.15 1.37
C LEU A 300 14.49 12.69 2.26
N LEU A 301 13.38 13.15 1.67
CA LEU A 301 12.23 13.62 2.44
C LEU A 301 11.62 12.49 3.29
N GLN A 302 11.54 11.27 2.74
CA GLN A 302 10.91 10.13 3.42
C GLN A 302 11.74 9.64 4.60
N SER A 303 13.06 9.56 4.42
CA SER A 303 14.00 9.12 5.46
C SER A 303 14.21 10.15 6.56
N CYS A 304 14.21 11.44 6.22
CA CYS A 304 14.57 12.50 7.17
C CYS A 304 13.37 13.30 7.67
N LEU A 305 12.44 13.70 6.81
CA LEU A 305 11.52 14.79 7.14
C LEU A 305 10.14 14.30 7.59
N VAL A 306 9.62 13.20 7.04
CA VAL A 306 8.25 12.74 7.30
C VAL A 306 7.96 12.51 8.78
N SER A 307 8.82 11.75 9.48
CA SER A 307 8.61 11.45 10.90
C SER A 307 8.69 12.69 11.80
N ARG A 308 9.52 13.67 11.41
CA ARG A 308 9.68 14.95 12.11
C ARG A 308 8.46 15.85 11.90
N LEU A 309 7.94 15.94 10.67
CA LEU A 309 6.74 16.72 10.36
C LEU A 309 5.52 16.22 11.14
N PHE A 310 5.31 14.90 11.19
CA PHE A 310 4.19 14.34 11.95
C PHE A 310 4.29 14.67 13.45
N LYS A 311 5.51 14.74 14.01
CA LYS A 311 5.73 15.13 15.41
C LYS A 311 5.55 16.63 15.64
N TRP A 312 6.02 17.48 14.72
CA TRP A 312 6.06 18.93 14.94
C TRP A 312 4.77 19.64 14.58
N ILE A 313 4.14 19.28 13.46
CA ILE A 313 2.96 19.97 12.91
C ILE A 313 1.74 19.06 12.77
N GLY A 314 1.87 17.78 13.16
CA GLY A 314 0.79 16.79 13.09
C GLY A 314 0.40 16.40 11.66
N ILE A 315 -0.55 15.47 11.55
CA ILE A 315 -1.11 15.03 10.25
C ILE A 315 -1.83 16.18 9.55
N ARG A 316 -2.56 17.02 10.32
CA ARG A 316 -3.27 18.20 9.82
C ARG A 316 -2.35 19.24 9.18
N GLY A 317 -1.20 19.54 9.78
CA GLY A 317 -0.24 20.46 9.16
C GLY A 317 0.42 19.83 7.94
N THR A 318 0.72 18.53 8.02
CA THR A 318 1.47 17.83 6.97
C THR A 318 0.68 17.70 5.67
N ILE A 319 -0.65 17.51 5.72
CA ILE A 319 -1.49 17.41 4.50
C ILE A 319 -1.55 18.73 3.70
N LEU A 320 -1.25 19.88 4.33
CA LEU A 320 -1.25 21.20 3.66
C LEU A 320 0.00 21.45 2.82
N ILE A 321 1.10 20.73 3.08
CA ILE A 321 2.40 21.02 2.45
C ILE A 321 2.33 20.87 0.93
N LEU A 322 1.76 19.77 0.42
CA LEU A 322 1.73 19.55 -1.01
C LEU A 322 0.83 20.55 -1.78
N PRO A 323 -0.41 20.83 -1.36
CA PRO A 323 -1.21 21.86 -2.02
C PRO A 323 -0.53 23.24 -2.04
N ILE A 324 0.20 23.62 -0.97
CA ILE A 324 1.01 24.85 -0.95
C ILE A 324 2.13 24.78 -1.99
N VAL A 325 2.88 23.67 -2.04
CA VAL A 325 3.95 23.46 -3.03
C VAL A 325 3.39 23.51 -4.47
N MET A 326 2.22 22.93 -4.71
CA MET A 326 1.54 22.98 -6.01
C MET A 326 1.14 24.42 -6.38
N ALA A 327 0.51 25.16 -5.46
CA ALA A 327 0.13 26.55 -5.70
C ALA A 327 1.34 27.45 -5.98
N ILE A 328 2.43 27.28 -5.24
CA ILE A 328 3.69 27.98 -5.50
C ILE A 328 4.25 27.56 -6.87
N THR A 329 4.23 26.27 -7.21
CA THR A 329 4.75 25.76 -8.48
C THR A 329 4.03 26.40 -9.67
N TYR A 330 2.70 26.27 -9.75
CA TYR A 330 1.97 26.81 -10.90
C TYR A 330 1.85 28.34 -10.87
N GLY A 331 1.80 28.96 -9.69
CA GLY A 331 1.85 30.42 -9.55
C GLY A 331 3.18 31.00 -10.03
N LEU A 332 4.30 30.34 -9.70
CA LEU A 332 5.63 30.73 -10.18
C LEU A 332 5.74 30.59 -11.70
N ILE A 333 5.22 29.51 -12.28
CA ILE A 333 5.29 29.28 -13.73
C ILE A 333 4.38 30.21 -14.52
N PHE A 334 3.26 30.61 -13.94
CA PHE A 334 2.41 31.64 -14.53
C PHE A 334 3.15 32.98 -14.67
N ILE A 335 3.97 33.34 -13.68
CA ILE A 335 4.74 34.61 -13.68
C ILE A 335 6.02 34.48 -14.51
N ILE A 336 6.72 33.35 -14.40
CA ILE A 336 8.04 33.12 -14.99
C ILE A 336 7.99 31.78 -15.76
N PRO A 337 7.57 31.77 -17.04
CA PRO A 337 7.39 30.55 -17.84
C PRO A 337 8.74 30.02 -18.36
N VAL A 338 9.72 29.83 -17.48
CA VAL A 338 11.04 29.30 -17.80
C VAL A 338 11.07 27.80 -17.54
N PHE A 339 11.37 27.03 -18.59
CA PHE A 339 11.40 25.57 -18.53
C PHE A 339 12.25 25.01 -17.38
N SER A 340 13.46 25.52 -17.18
CA SER A 340 14.35 25.07 -16.09
C SER A 340 13.79 25.33 -14.70
N ILE A 341 13.06 26.44 -14.50
CA ILE A 341 12.39 26.76 -13.23
C ILE A 341 11.26 25.75 -13.02
N PHE A 342 10.45 25.49 -14.06
CA PHE A 342 9.37 24.52 -13.94
C PHE A 342 9.85 23.10 -13.68
N LYS A 343 10.92 22.66 -14.34
CA LYS A 343 11.55 21.37 -14.08
C LYS A 343 11.84 21.17 -12.59
N TRP A 344 12.47 22.16 -11.94
CA TRP A 344 12.84 22.06 -10.53
C TRP A 344 11.64 22.22 -9.59
N ALA A 345 10.73 23.17 -9.86
CA ALA A 345 9.52 23.32 -9.07
C ALA A 345 8.65 22.05 -9.10
N LYS A 346 8.45 21.47 -10.29
CA LYS A 346 7.74 20.19 -10.47
C LYS A 346 8.50 19.02 -9.85
N THR A 347 9.84 19.04 -9.80
CA THR A 347 10.63 18.04 -9.06
C THR A 347 10.32 18.10 -7.56
N VAL A 348 10.25 19.30 -6.99
CA VAL A 348 9.88 19.50 -5.57
C VAL A 348 8.45 19.06 -5.31
N GLU A 349 7.51 19.40 -6.20
CA GLU A 349 6.12 18.94 -6.15
C GLU A 349 6.05 17.40 -6.10
N MET A 350 6.69 16.72 -7.06
CA MET A 350 6.66 15.26 -7.17
C MET A 350 7.39 14.56 -6.02
N GLY A 351 8.54 15.08 -5.58
CA GLY A 351 9.27 14.55 -4.43
C GLY A 351 8.45 14.69 -3.13
N THR A 352 7.75 15.81 -2.96
CA THR A 352 6.83 16.04 -1.83
C THR A 352 5.62 15.10 -1.92
N ASN A 353 5.09 14.87 -3.13
CA ASN A 353 3.95 14.00 -3.35
C ASN A 353 4.26 12.54 -3.00
N TYR A 354 5.33 11.98 -3.58
CA TYR A 354 5.70 10.58 -3.37
C TYR A 354 6.20 10.27 -1.96
N SER A 355 6.58 11.29 -1.19
CA SER A 355 7.05 11.13 0.19
C SER A 355 6.03 11.61 1.22
N ILE A 356 5.96 12.93 1.44
CA ILE A 356 5.23 13.56 2.53
C ILE A 356 3.73 13.38 2.36
N ALA A 357 3.19 13.75 1.19
CA ALA A 357 1.76 13.70 0.97
C ALA A 357 1.25 12.26 0.90
N ASN A 358 1.99 11.36 0.26
CA ASN A 358 1.64 9.95 0.24
C ASN A 358 1.50 9.37 1.66
N THR A 359 2.46 9.69 2.54
CA THR A 359 2.40 9.25 3.94
C THR A 359 1.25 9.93 4.70
N ALA A 360 1.06 11.24 4.52
CA ALA A 360 -0.03 11.99 5.16
C ALA A 360 -1.41 11.45 4.77
N ARG A 361 -1.64 11.14 3.49
CA ARG A 361 -2.90 10.56 3.00
C ARG A 361 -3.22 9.23 3.67
N HIS A 362 -2.23 8.36 3.87
CA HIS A 362 -2.46 7.11 4.58
C HIS A 362 -2.79 7.32 6.06
N ALA A 363 -2.20 8.34 6.68
CA ALA A 363 -2.47 8.70 8.07
C ALA A 363 -3.88 9.28 8.29
N LEU A 364 -4.54 9.82 7.25
CA LEU A 364 -5.93 10.29 7.33
C LEU A 364 -6.95 9.19 7.65
N PHE A 365 -6.59 7.92 7.42
CA PHE A 365 -7.44 6.76 7.75
C PHE A 365 -7.09 6.13 9.11
N LEU A 366 -6.32 6.83 9.96
CA LEU A 366 -6.09 6.38 11.34
C LEU A 366 -7.34 6.51 12.22
N PRO A 367 -8.10 7.63 12.20
CA PRO A 367 -9.25 7.83 13.08
C PRO A 367 -10.58 7.40 12.44
N VAL A 368 -10.57 6.40 11.55
CA VAL A 368 -11.79 5.87 10.91
C VAL A 368 -11.95 4.40 11.27
N SER A 369 -13.16 3.88 11.17
CA SER A 369 -13.47 2.50 11.50
C SER A 369 -12.70 1.51 10.61
N ARG A 370 -12.62 0.26 11.07
CA ARG A 370 -11.96 -0.81 10.33
C ARG A 370 -12.55 -0.98 8.92
N GLU A 371 -13.87 -1.00 8.82
CA GLU A 371 -14.59 -1.15 7.54
C GLU A 371 -14.25 -0.02 6.56
N GLU A 372 -14.32 1.25 7.01
CA GLU A 372 -13.94 2.42 6.20
C GLU A 372 -12.47 2.37 5.75
N LYS A 373 -11.57 1.94 6.64
CA LYS A 373 -10.14 1.83 6.35
C LYS A 373 -9.82 0.79 5.29
N TYR A 374 -10.60 -0.30 5.20
CA TYR A 374 -10.41 -1.33 4.19
C TYR A 374 -11.16 -1.02 2.90
N GLU A 375 -12.43 -0.65 2.97
CA GLU A 375 -13.27 -0.51 1.78
C GLU A 375 -13.18 0.88 1.14
N ALA A 376 -13.36 1.93 1.93
CA ALA A 376 -13.35 3.30 1.41
C ALA A 376 -11.95 3.66 0.91
N LYS A 377 -10.90 3.30 1.66
CA LYS A 377 -9.51 3.50 1.20
C LYS A 377 -9.23 2.77 -0.11
N MET A 378 -9.63 1.51 -0.24
CA MET A 378 -9.45 0.74 -1.47
C MET A 378 -10.17 1.38 -2.65
N ALA A 379 -11.42 1.84 -2.46
CA ALA A 379 -12.16 2.55 -3.48
C ALA A 379 -11.48 3.88 -3.86
N ILE A 380 -10.97 4.63 -2.88
CA ILE A 380 -10.26 5.89 -3.12
C ILE A 380 -8.96 5.68 -3.92
N ASP A 381 -8.12 4.74 -3.48
CA ASP A 381 -6.82 4.46 -4.10
C ASP A 381 -6.97 3.80 -5.48
N THR A 382 -8.07 3.09 -5.75
CA THR A 382 -8.29 2.37 -7.02
C THR A 382 -9.12 3.16 -8.05
N PHE A 383 -10.20 3.84 -7.63
CA PHE A 383 -11.15 4.50 -8.54
C PHE A 383 -11.06 6.01 -8.49
N PHE A 384 -11.18 6.63 -7.31
CA PHE A 384 -11.18 8.10 -7.21
C PHE A 384 -9.85 8.69 -7.64
N TRP A 385 -8.72 8.06 -7.29
CA TRP A 385 -7.43 8.44 -7.82
C TRP A 385 -7.43 8.46 -9.36
N ARG A 386 -7.99 7.43 -9.99
CA ARG A 386 -8.05 7.27 -11.46
C ARG A 386 -8.95 8.28 -12.15
N PHE A 387 -10.03 8.75 -11.51
CA PHE A 387 -10.83 9.84 -12.04
C PHE A 387 -10.02 11.12 -12.25
N GLY A 388 -8.99 11.37 -11.45
CA GLY A 388 -8.06 12.48 -11.69
C GLY A 388 -7.35 12.39 -13.06
N ASP A 389 -6.96 11.19 -13.49
CA ASP A 389 -6.36 10.99 -14.82
C ASP A 389 -7.37 11.28 -15.94
N LEU A 390 -8.62 10.82 -15.77
CA LEU A 390 -9.68 11.06 -16.75
C LEU A 390 -10.05 12.54 -16.85
N PHE A 391 -10.14 13.25 -15.71
CA PHE A 391 -10.38 14.69 -15.71
C PHE A 391 -9.21 15.46 -16.33
N SER A 392 -7.97 15.02 -16.10
CA SER A 392 -6.80 15.60 -16.76
C SER A 392 -6.86 15.39 -18.27
N THR A 393 -7.12 14.17 -18.74
CA THR A 393 -7.30 13.88 -20.17
C THR A 393 -8.42 14.71 -20.77
N ALA A 394 -9.56 14.83 -20.09
CA ALA A 394 -10.66 15.67 -20.54
C ALA A 394 -10.29 17.16 -20.59
N THR A 395 -9.51 17.64 -19.61
CA THR A 395 -9.02 19.03 -19.59
C THR A 395 -8.12 19.31 -20.80
N VAL A 396 -7.17 18.42 -21.08
CA VAL A 396 -6.27 18.54 -22.23
C VAL A 396 -7.05 18.44 -23.53
N PHE A 397 -7.94 17.45 -23.66
CA PHE A 397 -8.76 17.28 -24.86
C PHE A 397 -9.65 18.49 -25.12
N ILE A 398 -10.37 18.98 -24.11
CA ILE A 398 -11.26 20.12 -24.26
C ILE A 398 -10.48 21.39 -24.54
N GLY A 399 -9.43 21.65 -23.75
CA GLY A 399 -8.57 22.83 -23.90
C GLY A 399 -7.92 22.89 -25.27
N PHE A 400 -7.35 21.78 -25.75
CA PHE A 400 -6.67 21.74 -27.04
C PHE A 400 -7.64 21.67 -28.22
N ALA A 401 -8.60 20.74 -28.22
CA ALA A 401 -9.43 20.45 -29.39
C ALA A 401 -10.58 21.45 -29.61
N PHE A 402 -11.08 22.09 -28.55
CA PHE A 402 -12.24 22.99 -28.65
C PHE A 402 -11.94 24.44 -28.28
N LEU A 403 -10.93 24.70 -27.46
CA LEU A 403 -10.67 26.04 -26.91
C LEU A 403 -9.35 26.67 -27.35
N ASP A 404 -8.52 25.94 -28.12
CA ASP A 404 -7.20 26.37 -28.60
C ASP A 404 -6.29 26.92 -27.49
N PHE A 405 -6.32 26.26 -26.33
CA PHE A 405 -5.53 26.66 -25.16
C PHE A 405 -4.03 26.50 -25.41
N SER A 406 -3.29 27.55 -25.08
CA SER A 406 -1.84 27.49 -24.96
C SER A 406 -1.43 26.85 -23.63
N VAL A 407 -0.12 26.67 -23.43
CA VAL A 407 0.43 26.14 -22.18
C VAL A 407 0.05 27.02 -20.97
N THR A 408 -0.11 28.33 -21.17
CA THR A 408 -0.42 29.29 -20.11
C THR A 408 -1.79 29.04 -19.48
N GLU A 409 -2.82 28.77 -20.28
CA GLU A 409 -4.18 28.46 -19.80
C GLU A 409 -4.18 27.19 -18.94
N PHE A 410 -3.41 26.16 -19.33
CA PHE A 410 -3.26 24.95 -18.51
C PHE A 410 -2.54 25.23 -17.18
N VAL A 411 -1.56 26.14 -17.17
CA VAL A 411 -0.90 26.57 -15.92
C VAL A 411 -1.89 27.31 -15.01
N VAL A 412 -2.73 28.20 -15.56
CA VAL A 412 -3.77 28.90 -14.80
C VAL A 412 -4.80 27.93 -14.21
N ILE A 413 -5.27 26.97 -15.01
CA ILE A 413 -6.19 25.92 -14.53
C ILE A 413 -5.57 25.16 -13.35
N ASN A 414 -4.31 24.73 -13.48
CA ASN A 414 -3.63 24.03 -12.39
C ASN A 414 -3.40 24.90 -11.16
N PHE A 415 -3.11 26.18 -11.34
CA PHE A 415 -3.02 27.13 -10.22
C PHE A 415 -4.35 27.21 -9.47
N VAL A 416 -5.47 27.43 -10.18
CA VAL A 416 -6.81 27.48 -9.56
C VAL A 416 -7.15 26.16 -8.87
N LEU A 417 -6.92 25.02 -9.53
CA LEU A 417 -7.15 23.70 -8.95
C LEU A 417 -6.31 23.49 -7.67
N SER A 418 -5.07 23.97 -7.63
CA SER A 418 -4.21 23.86 -6.45
C SER A 418 -4.69 24.69 -5.27
N ILE A 419 -5.29 25.87 -5.51
CA ILE A 419 -5.96 26.66 -4.47
C ILE A 419 -7.20 25.92 -3.96
N CYS A 420 -8.00 25.34 -4.85
CA CYS A 420 -9.13 24.48 -4.44
C CYS A 420 -8.67 23.29 -3.60
N LEU A 421 -7.59 22.61 -4.00
CA LEU A 421 -7.00 21.49 -3.25
C LEU A 421 -6.53 21.93 -1.87
N LEU A 422 -5.93 23.13 -1.75
CA LEU A 422 -5.52 23.69 -0.46
C LEU A 422 -6.72 23.92 0.47
N LEU A 423 -7.82 24.47 -0.06
CA LEU A 423 -9.06 24.65 0.70
C LEU A 423 -9.65 23.31 1.16
N ILE A 424 -9.63 22.29 0.29
CA ILE A 424 -10.06 20.92 0.64
C ILE A 424 -9.17 20.36 1.75
N ALA A 425 -7.84 20.51 1.65
CA ALA A 425 -6.89 20.03 2.65
C ALA A 425 -7.10 20.69 4.03
N ILE A 426 -7.41 21.98 4.06
CA ILE A 426 -7.77 22.71 5.29
C ILE A 426 -9.03 22.09 5.93
N LYS A 427 -10.07 21.84 5.13
CA LYS A 427 -11.31 21.18 5.62
C LYS A 427 -11.04 19.76 6.12
N ILE A 428 -10.26 18.96 5.41
CA ILE A 428 -9.84 17.61 5.87
C ILE A 428 -9.17 17.71 7.23
N GLY A 429 -8.26 18.68 7.42
CA GLY A 429 -7.59 18.90 8.68
C GLY A 429 -8.54 19.17 9.86
N GLN A 430 -9.63 19.90 9.63
CA GLN A 430 -10.65 20.19 10.63
C GLN A 430 -11.46 18.94 11.00
N PHE A 431 -11.96 18.19 10.00
CA PHE A 431 -12.72 16.96 10.23
C PHE A 431 -11.86 15.83 10.82
N HIS A 432 -10.59 15.72 10.44
CA HIS A 432 -9.67 14.75 11.04
C HIS A 432 -9.53 14.98 12.55
N GLN A 433 -9.45 16.23 13.00
CA GLN A 433 -9.38 16.54 14.43
C GLN A 433 -10.66 16.10 15.16
N GLN A 434 -11.83 16.33 14.57
CA GLN A 434 -13.10 15.87 15.13
C GLN A 434 -13.16 14.34 15.24
N LYS A 435 -12.77 13.62 14.18
CA LYS A 435 -12.72 12.15 14.17
C LYS A 435 -11.72 11.59 15.19
N VAL A 436 -10.54 12.21 15.33
CA VAL A 436 -9.57 11.81 16.38
C VAL A 436 -10.17 11.98 17.77
N ILE A 437 -10.86 13.10 18.05
CA ILE A 437 -11.47 13.32 19.37
C ILE A 437 -12.53 12.25 19.67
N MET A 438 -13.37 11.91 18.69
CA MET A 438 -14.40 10.87 18.85
C MET A 438 -13.80 9.46 19.01
N ASN A 439 -12.68 9.16 18.34
CA ASN A 439 -12.01 7.84 18.41
C ASN A 439 -11.09 7.66 19.65
N VAL A 440 -10.79 8.71 20.41
CA VAL A 440 -9.92 8.62 21.60
C VAL A 440 -10.75 8.44 22.88
N THR A 441 -12.07 8.65 22.83
CA THR A 441 -13.00 8.20 23.87
C THR A 441 -13.26 6.71 23.73
N ASN A 442 -12.35 5.89 24.26
CA ASN A 442 -12.55 4.44 24.41
C ASN A 442 -13.75 4.18 25.33
N GLU A 443 -14.68 3.33 24.89
CA GLU A 443 -15.85 2.91 25.65
C GLU A 443 -15.57 1.57 26.32
N ALA A 444 -16.01 1.40 27.57
CA ALA A 444 -15.80 0.14 28.26
C ALA A 444 -16.59 -0.99 27.57
N PRO A 445 -16.04 -2.23 27.51
CA PRO A 445 -16.81 -3.37 27.06
C PRO A 445 -18.06 -3.56 27.92
N ILE A 446 -19.06 -4.24 27.36
CA ILE A 446 -20.33 -4.52 28.03
C ILE A 446 -20.64 -6.02 28.02
N ALA A 447 -21.19 -6.53 29.13
CA ALA A 447 -21.74 -7.88 29.21
C ALA A 447 -23.17 -7.85 28.64
N ILE A 448 -23.38 -8.50 27.49
CA ILE A 448 -24.68 -8.48 26.80
C ILE A 448 -25.52 -9.71 27.14
N ASN A 449 -24.89 -10.87 27.29
CA ASN A 449 -25.59 -12.11 27.55
C ASN A 449 -25.11 -12.75 28.87
N PRO A 450 -26.02 -13.19 29.75
CA PRO A 450 -25.63 -13.91 30.96
C PRO A 450 -25.03 -15.27 30.61
N VAL A 451 -24.06 -15.70 31.40
CA VAL A 451 -23.49 -17.06 31.33
C VAL A 451 -24.37 -18.00 32.15
N LYS A 452 -24.69 -19.17 31.60
CA LYS A 452 -25.47 -20.17 32.34
C LYS A 452 -24.62 -20.85 33.40
N ASP A 453 -25.23 -21.12 34.54
CA ASP A 453 -24.65 -21.94 35.60
C ASP A 453 -24.38 -23.36 35.09
N LEU A 454 -23.32 -23.96 35.62
CA LEU A 454 -22.79 -25.26 35.20
C LEU A 454 -22.83 -26.24 36.37
N SER A 455 -23.47 -27.39 36.18
CA SER A 455 -23.41 -28.50 37.13
C SER A 455 -22.36 -29.52 36.65
N VAL A 456 -21.47 -29.95 37.55
CA VAL A 456 -20.40 -30.91 37.26
C VAL A 456 -20.37 -32.02 38.30
N ASN A 457 -20.03 -33.24 37.87
CA ASN A 457 -19.91 -34.40 38.75
C ASN A 457 -18.51 -34.48 39.38
N PRO A 458 -18.38 -34.84 40.67
CA PRO A 458 -17.10 -35.24 41.25
C PRO A 458 -16.45 -36.38 40.47
N GLY A 459 -15.13 -36.32 40.28
CA GLY A 459 -14.32 -37.33 39.59
C GLY A 459 -14.41 -37.30 38.06
N GLU A 460 -15.30 -36.51 37.47
CA GLU A 460 -15.49 -36.44 36.01
C GLU A 460 -14.87 -35.19 35.40
N SER A 461 -14.18 -35.37 34.26
CA SER A 461 -13.62 -34.24 33.51
C SER A 461 -14.70 -33.53 32.70
N PHE A 462 -14.67 -32.20 32.68
CA PHE A 462 -15.61 -31.38 31.90
C PHE A 462 -14.90 -30.30 31.08
N VAL A 463 -15.61 -29.81 30.06
CA VAL A 463 -15.22 -28.68 29.22
C VAL A 463 -16.45 -27.81 28.99
N TYR A 464 -16.35 -26.52 29.32
CA TYR A 464 -17.43 -25.55 29.17
C TYR A 464 -16.94 -24.32 28.41
N MET A 465 -17.47 -24.15 27.20
CA MET A 465 -17.17 -23.00 26.35
C MET A 465 -18.18 -21.88 26.58
N ILE A 466 -17.69 -20.69 26.90
CA ILE A 466 -18.52 -19.50 27.03
C ILE A 466 -18.85 -18.96 25.65
N HIS A 467 -20.10 -18.56 25.48
CA HIS A 467 -20.57 -18.06 24.20
C HIS A 467 -19.83 -16.77 23.82
N LYS A 468 -19.39 -16.66 22.56
CA LYS A 468 -18.59 -15.51 22.09
C LYS A 468 -19.33 -14.17 22.14
N GLN A 469 -20.65 -14.18 22.28
CA GLN A 469 -21.48 -12.98 22.41
C GLN A 469 -21.79 -12.60 23.88
N THR A 470 -21.12 -13.22 24.85
CA THR A 470 -21.28 -12.88 26.28
C THR A 470 -20.84 -11.43 26.54
N PHE A 471 -19.71 -11.04 25.96
CA PHE A 471 -19.19 -9.68 26.00
C PHE A 471 -19.19 -9.06 24.60
N HIS A 472 -19.39 -7.76 24.55
CA HIS A 472 -19.30 -6.96 23.34
C HIS A 472 -18.57 -5.67 23.67
N ASP A 473 -17.59 -5.34 22.85
CA ASP A 473 -16.92 -4.07 22.93
C ASP A 473 -17.61 -3.08 21.99
N PRO A 474 -18.08 -1.91 22.46
CA PRO A 474 -18.59 -0.86 21.59
C PRO A 474 -17.57 -0.39 20.56
N ASP A 475 -16.26 -0.49 20.85
CA ASP A 475 -15.17 -0.11 19.97
C ASP A 475 -14.86 -1.23 18.93
N PRO A 476 -15.17 -1.01 17.63
CA PRO A 476 -15.12 -2.08 16.64
C PRO A 476 -13.69 -2.56 16.35
N GLY A 477 -13.42 -3.82 16.68
CA GLY A 477 -12.16 -4.49 16.35
C GLY A 477 -11.18 -4.60 17.52
N ASP A 478 -11.59 -4.11 18.69
CA ASP A 478 -10.85 -4.34 19.93
C ASP A 478 -10.89 -5.82 20.33
N ALA A 479 -9.75 -6.29 20.83
CA ALA A 479 -9.57 -7.67 21.24
C ALA A 479 -9.65 -7.75 22.76
N LEU A 480 -10.72 -8.35 23.25
CA LEU A 480 -10.91 -8.55 24.67
C LEU A 480 -9.96 -9.60 25.24
N ARG A 481 -9.35 -9.26 26.38
CA ARG A 481 -8.59 -10.19 27.23
C ARG A 481 -9.49 -10.65 28.35
N PHE A 482 -9.53 -11.96 28.56
CA PHE A 482 -10.38 -12.55 29.59
C PHE A 482 -9.55 -13.05 30.77
N THR A 483 -10.03 -12.78 31.96
CA THR A 483 -9.54 -13.36 33.22
C THR A 483 -10.70 -13.98 33.99
N ALA A 484 -10.39 -14.97 34.81
CA ALA A 484 -11.37 -15.62 35.69
C ALA A 484 -10.81 -15.76 37.10
N CYS A 485 -11.63 -15.42 38.09
CA CYS A 485 -11.38 -15.63 39.52
C CYS A 485 -12.70 -16.01 40.20
N LEU A 486 -12.63 -16.31 41.49
CA LEU A 486 -13.84 -16.38 42.31
C LEU A 486 -14.35 -14.96 42.58
N ILE A 487 -15.64 -14.83 42.87
CA ILE A 487 -16.30 -13.52 43.07
C ILE A 487 -15.72 -12.73 44.26
N ASP A 488 -15.08 -13.42 45.21
CA ASP A 488 -14.36 -12.83 46.33
C ASP A 488 -12.93 -12.34 45.96
N GLY A 489 -12.53 -12.51 44.70
CA GLY A 489 -11.22 -12.16 44.17
C GLY A 489 -10.14 -13.22 44.35
N SER A 490 -10.46 -14.36 44.98
CA SER A 490 -9.51 -15.46 45.16
C SER A 490 -9.29 -16.24 43.85
N PRO A 491 -8.11 -16.88 43.67
CA PRO A 491 -7.83 -17.64 42.45
C PRO A 491 -8.75 -18.87 42.35
N ILE A 492 -9.11 -19.26 41.12
CA ILE A 492 -9.87 -20.49 40.88
C ILE A 492 -9.14 -21.73 41.44
N PRO A 493 -9.87 -22.76 41.91
CA PRO A 493 -9.26 -23.96 42.48
C PRO A 493 -8.33 -24.68 41.51
N LYS A 494 -7.33 -25.40 42.03
CA LYS A 494 -6.30 -26.08 41.20
C LYS A 494 -6.86 -27.11 40.20
N TRP A 495 -8.04 -27.65 40.47
CA TRP A 495 -8.71 -28.61 39.60
C TRP A 495 -9.48 -27.93 38.46
N LEU A 496 -9.66 -26.61 38.50
CA LEU A 496 -10.33 -25.79 37.51
C LEU A 496 -9.31 -24.94 36.74
N ASN A 497 -9.35 -25.01 35.42
CA ASN A 497 -8.48 -24.29 34.52
C ASN A 497 -9.31 -23.38 33.59
N PHE A 498 -8.80 -22.18 33.33
CA PHE A 498 -9.42 -21.23 32.41
C PHE A 498 -8.48 -20.90 31.25
N ILE A 499 -8.92 -21.22 30.04
CA ILE A 499 -8.19 -20.97 28.79
C ILE A 499 -8.72 -19.65 28.20
N ALA A 500 -8.07 -18.55 28.55
CA ALA A 500 -8.50 -17.19 28.19
C ALA A 500 -8.67 -16.95 26.67
N LEU A 501 -7.84 -17.57 25.83
CA LEU A 501 -7.88 -17.43 24.36
C LEU A 501 -9.14 -18.03 23.74
N GLU A 502 -9.74 -19.03 24.39
CA GLU A 502 -10.89 -19.77 23.89
C GLU A 502 -12.15 -19.49 24.72
N CYS A 503 -12.05 -18.66 25.77
CA CYS A 503 -13.07 -18.46 26.80
C CYS A 503 -13.65 -19.79 27.29
N CYS A 504 -12.76 -20.74 27.58
CA CYS A 504 -13.13 -22.11 27.91
C CYS A 504 -12.68 -22.47 29.31
N PHE A 505 -13.59 -23.01 30.11
CA PHE A 505 -13.27 -23.69 31.36
C PHE A 505 -13.07 -25.17 31.11
N SER A 506 -12.09 -25.76 31.79
CA SER A 506 -11.92 -27.21 31.86
C SER A 506 -11.47 -27.61 33.25
N GLY A 507 -11.85 -28.80 33.70
CA GLY A 507 -11.48 -29.26 35.03
C GLY A 507 -11.88 -30.69 35.30
N ASN A 508 -11.40 -31.21 36.42
CA ASN A 508 -11.79 -32.51 36.97
C ASN A 508 -11.92 -32.37 38.50
N PRO A 509 -13.12 -32.14 39.04
CA PRO A 509 -13.31 -32.00 40.48
C PRO A 509 -12.86 -33.28 41.21
N PRO A 510 -12.10 -33.21 42.32
CA PRO A 510 -11.71 -34.38 43.10
C PRO A 510 -12.90 -35.23 43.57
N GLU A 511 -12.75 -36.55 43.67
CA GLU A 511 -13.81 -37.46 44.14
C GLU A 511 -14.24 -37.17 45.60
N GLU A 512 -13.31 -36.68 46.43
CA GLU A 512 -13.54 -36.38 47.86
C GLU A 512 -14.03 -34.93 48.11
N ILE A 513 -14.42 -34.20 47.06
CA ILE A 513 -14.89 -32.81 47.18
C ILE A 513 -16.31 -32.75 47.78
N ASP A 514 -16.62 -31.65 48.45
CA ASP A 514 -17.95 -31.41 49.02
C ASP A 514 -19.02 -31.41 47.91
N LEU A 515 -20.07 -32.21 48.09
CA LEU A 515 -21.14 -32.48 47.10
C LEU A 515 -22.14 -31.33 46.97
N ASP A 516 -22.03 -30.32 47.82
CA ASP A 516 -22.79 -29.06 47.76
C ASP A 516 -21.86 -27.85 47.53
N LEU A 517 -20.63 -28.08 47.04
CA LEU A 517 -19.70 -26.99 46.76
C LEU A 517 -20.21 -26.11 45.61
N GLU A 518 -20.41 -24.83 45.94
CA GLU A 518 -20.79 -23.80 44.99
C GLU A 518 -19.61 -22.83 44.78
N LEU A 519 -19.16 -22.72 43.53
CA LEU A 519 -18.16 -21.74 43.13
C LEU A 519 -18.82 -20.64 42.30
N GLU A 520 -18.87 -19.43 42.85
CA GLU A 520 -19.25 -18.24 42.09
C GLU A 520 -18.04 -17.70 41.33
N ILE A 521 -18.05 -17.89 40.02
CA ILE A 521 -16.96 -17.49 39.12
C ILE A 521 -17.26 -16.11 38.56
N LEU A 522 -16.30 -15.19 38.70
CA LEU A 522 -16.29 -13.88 38.07
C LEU A 522 -15.39 -13.92 36.84
N ILE A 523 -15.91 -13.44 35.71
CA ILE A 523 -15.18 -13.30 34.46
C ILE A 523 -15.09 -11.82 34.14
N THR A 524 -13.87 -11.36 33.93
CA THR A 524 -13.58 -9.99 33.52
C THR A 524 -13.11 -9.99 32.07
N ALA A 525 -13.76 -9.18 31.23
CA ALA A 525 -13.32 -8.88 29.89
C ALA A 525 -12.71 -7.47 29.89
N THR A 526 -11.44 -7.37 29.54
CA THR A 526 -10.70 -6.09 29.49
C THR A 526 -10.32 -5.77 28.05
N ASP A 527 -10.54 -4.53 27.63
CA ASP A 527 -10.14 -4.03 26.31
C ASP A 527 -8.61 -3.75 26.24
N TYR A 528 -8.16 -3.18 25.13
CA TYR A 528 -6.75 -2.84 24.94
C TYR A 528 -6.28 -1.68 25.84
N ASP A 529 -7.17 -0.73 26.14
CA ASP A 529 -6.89 0.50 26.88
C ASP A 529 -7.11 0.37 28.39
N GLY A 530 -7.57 -0.79 28.87
CA GLY A 530 -7.69 -1.19 30.26
C GLY A 530 -9.08 -1.01 30.89
N LEU A 531 -10.12 -0.64 30.13
CA LEU A 531 -11.49 -0.67 30.65
C LEU A 531 -12.04 -2.09 30.63
N SER A 532 -13.04 -2.38 31.48
CA SER A 532 -13.53 -3.74 31.64
C SER A 532 -15.02 -3.84 31.94
N ALA A 533 -15.57 -5.00 31.59
CA ALA A 533 -16.88 -5.48 32.02
C ALA A 533 -16.75 -6.84 32.69
N GLU A 534 -17.72 -7.14 33.53
CA GLU A 534 -17.74 -8.35 34.32
C GLU A 534 -19.07 -9.08 34.17
N THR A 535 -19.02 -10.41 34.27
CA THR A 535 -20.20 -11.26 34.45
C THR A 535 -19.84 -12.39 35.41
N CYS A 536 -20.84 -12.91 36.13
CA CYS A 536 -20.65 -14.07 36.99
C CYS A 536 -21.56 -15.24 36.59
N PHE A 537 -21.17 -16.44 37.01
CA PHE A 537 -21.98 -17.67 36.95
C PHE A 537 -21.52 -18.64 38.02
N LYS A 538 -22.34 -19.65 38.32
CA LYS A 538 -22.06 -20.67 39.33
C LYS A 538 -21.57 -21.96 38.69
N ILE A 539 -20.56 -22.57 39.30
CA ILE A 539 -20.22 -23.99 39.09
C ILE A 539 -20.66 -24.75 40.34
N LEU A 540 -21.62 -25.65 40.16
CA LEU A 540 -22.18 -26.50 41.21
C LEU A 540 -21.55 -27.89 41.07
N VAL A 541 -20.83 -28.32 42.11
CA VAL A 541 -20.22 -29.65 42.14
C VAL A 541 -21.18 -30.61 42.83
N GLN A 542 -22.06 -31.24 42.06
CA GLN A 542 -23.10 -32.14 42.57
C GLN A 542 -23.28 -33.32 41.59
N PRO A 543 -23.64 -34.52 42.07
CA PRO A 543 -23.98 -35.64 41.20
C PRO A 543 -25.18 -35.28 40.31
N ALA A 544 -25.12 -35.64 39.04
CA ALA A 544 -26.23 -35.51 38.13
C ALA A 544 -27.46 -36.18 38.75
N ALA A 545 -28.54 -35.41 38.95
CA ALA A 545 -29.81 -35.98 39.35
C ALA A 545 -30.19 -37.08 38.35
N GLU A 546 -30.40 -38.31 38.84
CA GLU A 546 -30.90 -39.40 38.02
C GLU A 546 -32.17 -38.92 37.31
N ALA A 547 -32.12 -38.83 35.98
CA ALA A 547 -33.27 -38.51 35.17
C ALA A 547 -34.36 -39.56 35.44
N SER A 548 -35.43 -39.14 36.12
CA SER A 548 -36.59 -39.98 36.42
C SER A 548 -37.48 -40.16 35.20
#